data_AF-A0A431Q762-F1
#
_entry.id   AF-A0A431Q762-F1
#
_cell.length_a   1.000
_cell.length_b   1.000
_cell.length_c   1.000
_cell.angle_alpha   90.00
_cell.angle_beta   90.00
_cell.angle_gamma   90.00
#
_symmetry.space_group_name_H-M   'P 1'
#
loop_
_entity.id
_entity.type
_entity.pdbx_description
1 polymer ?
#
loop_
_entity_poly.entity_id
_entity_poly.type
_entity_poly.pdbx_seq_one_letter_code
_entity_poly.pdbx_strand_id
1 'polypeptide(L)'
;MNLSGNVLEGGNLPVQARLRRGWLASLTKAADVPQKLLALCVVYIAGAALVWPSTYFVMVQIYLLKLAVLGSLSFVAVMIPAAVIISPKGPVRFVVTSIRSNGLRASFVVTMFMLSLAAFTTYKVNIPNIIPFYCDEALADLGELLHSQAPWRLVHAFDSDILAMAVSATYSVIWFFEWFGLVFLAALSANQLVHLRYLTALALVTLVVGTVLATLFSSVGPIFYDEFLGGERYAELLEVLKQRPYNEHVLSYSNYLLTAYKADRTALGSGI
;
A
#
# COMPACT_ATOMS: atom_id res chain seq x y z
N MET A 1 -61.06 44.39 20.16
CA MET A 1 -61.37 43.69 18.90
C MET A 1 -60.07 43.15 18.35
N ASN A 2 -60.06 41.87 17.95
CA ASN A 2 -58.95 41.00 17.55
C ASN A 2 -57.75 41.62 16.82
N LEU A 3 -56.54 41.30 17.26
CA LEU A 3 -55.39 41.02 16.41
C LEU A 3 -54.60 39.83 17.01
N SER A 4 -55.02 38.62 16.64
CA SER A 4 -54.26 37.39 16.84
C SER A 4 -53.44 37.06 15.59
N GLY A 5 -52.22 36.60 15.79
CA GLY A 5 -51.68 35.50 14.99
C GLY A 5 -50.54 35.83 14.03
N ASN A 6 -49.46 35.05 14.19
CA ASN A 6 -48.45 34.71 13.20
C ASN A 6 -47.26 35.65 13.01
N VAL A 7 -46.33 35.62 13.96
CA VAL A 7 -44.90 35.50 13.64
C VAL A 7 -44.25 34.61 14.72
N LEU A 8 -43.34 33.72 14.31
CA LEU A 8 -42.45 32.86 15.12
C LEU A 8 -42.79 31.36 15.26
N GLU A 9 -43.14 30.69 14.15
CA GLU A 9 -42.78 29.28 13.95
C GLU A 9 -41.62 29.21 12.94
N GLY A 10 -40.38 29.15 13.43
CA GLY A 10 -39.24 29.11 12.49
C GLY A 10 -37.86 28.86 13.07
N GLY A 11 -37.70 28.65 14.38
CA GLY A 11 -36.36 28.46 14.91
C GLY A 11 -36.36 27.96 16.32
N ASN A 12 -36.32 26.64 16.49
CA ASN A 12 -35.53 25.96 17.52
C ASN A 12 -35.76 24.45 17.44
N LEU A 13 -35.10 23.80 16.48
CA LEU A 13 -34.81 22.38 16.64
C LEU A 13 -33.84 22.24 17.83
N PRO A 14 -34.17 21.46 18.87
CA PRO A 14 -33.33 21.34 20.06
C PRO A 14 -31.94 20.84 19.67
N VAL A 15 -30.89 21.36 20.31
CA VAL A 15 -29.48 21.05 20.04
C VAL A 15 -29.24 19.53 19.96
N GLN A 16 -29.94 18.74 20.78
CA GLN A 16 -29.91 17.28 20.74
C GLN A 16 -30.43 16.67 19.43
N ALA A 17 -31.46 17.24 18.81
CA ALA A 17 -31.97 16.80 17.51
C ALA A 17 -31.02 17.16 16.37
N ARG A 18 -30.29 18.29 16.48
CA ARG A 18 -29.26 18.71 15.52
C ARG A 18 -28.01 17.80 15.61
N LEU A 19 -27.59 17.46 16.83
CA LEU A 19 -26.51 16.51 17.10
C LEU A 19 -26.86 15.09 16.64
N ARG A 20 -28.09 14.60 16.93
CA ARG A 20 -28.57 13.31 16.41
C ARG A 20 -28.64 13.28 14.89
N ARG A 21 -29.08 14.36 14.23
CA ARG A 21 -29.08 14.45 12.77
C ARG A 21 -27.67 14.42 12.19
N GLY A 22 -26.73 15.17 12.78
CA GLY A 22 -25.32 15.15 12.37
C GLY A 22 -24.68 13.76 12.55
N TRP A 23 -25.02 13.07 13.65
CA TRP A 23 -24.55 11.73 13.92
C TRP A 23 -25.13 10.69 12.95
N LEU A 24 -26.44 10.71 12.69
CA LEU A 24 -27.08 9.83 11.70
C LEU A 24 -26.59 10.11 10.27
N ALA A 25 -26.35 11.37 9.91
CA ALA A 25 -25.73 11.75 8.64
C ALA A 25 -24.26 11.27 8.53
N SER A 26 -23.53 11.23 9.65
CA SER A 26 -22.17 10.69 9.67
C SER A 26 -22.15 9.15 9.54
N LEU A 27 -23.14 8.46 10.10
CA LEU A 27 -23.27 7.00 10.00
C LEU A 27 -23.65 6.56 8.59
N THR A 28 -24.57 7.29 7.95
CA THR A 28 -24.96 7.03 6.54
C THR A 28 -23.79 7.29 5.59
N LYS A 29 -23.09 8.44 5.73
CA LYS A 29 -21.85 8.69 4.97
C LYS A 29 -20.78 7.63 5.21
N ALA A 30 -20.64 7.12 6.43
CA ALA A 30 -19.68 6.06 6.75
C ALA A 30 -20.06 4.71 6.12
N ALA A 31 -21.35 4.43 5.90
CA ALA A 31 -21.81 3.24 5.20
C ALA A 31 -21.57 3.32 3.67
N ASP A 32 -21.59 4.53 3.09
CA ASP A 32 -21.33 4.73 1.66
C ASP A 32 -19.85 4.52 1.28
N VAL A 33 -18.93 4.77 2.21
CA VAL A 33 -17.48 4.71 1.93
C VAL A 33 -17.01 3.30 1.53
N PRO A 34 -17.34 2.23 2.27
CA PRO A 34 -16.98 0.86 1.87
C PRO A 34 -17.53 0.47 0.50
N GLN A 35 -18.74 0.90 0.13
CA GLN A 35 -19.34 0.58 -1.17
C GLN A 35 -18.59 1.27 -2.32
N LYS A 36 -18.28 2.56 -2.16
CA LYS A 36 -17.49 3.32 -3.15
C LYS A 36 -16.08 2.75 -3.29
N LEU A 37 -15.45 2.38 -2.18
CA LEU A 37 -14.14 1.73 -2.18
C LEU A 37 -14.19 0.39 -2.92
N LEU A 38 -15.20 -0.45 -2.63
CA LEU A 38 -15.38 -1.72 -3.31
C LEU A 38 -15.56 -1.52 -4.82
N ALA A 39 -16.42 -0.58 -5.23
CA ALA A 39 -16.62 -0.27 -6.64
C ALA A 39 -15.32 0.18 -7.31
N LEU A 40 -14.53 1.03 -6.64
CA LEU A 40 -13.22 1.47 -7.12
C LEU A 40 -12.26 0.28 -7.30
N CYS A 41 -12.15 -0.61 -6.30
CA CYS A 41 -11.29 -1.79 -6.41
C CYS A 41 -11.75 -2.71 -7.55
N VAL A 42 -13.06 -2.91 -7.74
CA VAL A 42 -13.60 -3.74 -8.82
C VAL A 42 -13.27 -3.14 -10.19
N VAL A 43 -13.44 -1.82 -10.37
CA VAL A 43 -13.07 -1.14 -11.62
C VAL A 43 -11.57 -1.26 -11.88
N TYR A 44 -10.75 -1.05 -10.84
CA TYR A 44 -9.30 -1.16 -10.93
C TYR A 44 -8.83 -2.57 -11.32
N ILE A 45 -9.42 -3.60 -10.71
CA ILE A 45 -9.19 -5.00 -11.04
C ILE A 45 -9.62 -5.30 -12.48
N ALA A 46 -10.83 -4.88 -12.86
CA ALA A 46 -11.37 -5.09 -14.20
C ALA A 46 -10.49 -4.45 -15.27
N GLY A 47 -9.97 -3.24 -15.02
CA GLY A 47 -9.03 -2.58 -15.93
C GLY A 47 -7.77 -3.40 -16.19
N ALA A 48 -7.15 -3.95 -15.13
CA ALA A 48 -5.94 -4.77 -15.28
C ALA A 48 -6.25 -6.06 -16.04
N ALA A 49 -7.38 -6.71 -15.70
CA ALA A 49 -7.82 -7.96 -16.33
C ALA A 49 -8.20 -7.78 -17.81
N LEU A 50 -8.73 -6.62 -18.20
CA LEU A 50 -9.15 -6.34 -19.59
C LEU A 50 -7.98 -5.88 -20.46
N VAL A 51 -7.08 -5.04 -19.92
CA VAL A 51 -5.97 -4.46 -20.70
C VAL A 51 -4.78 -5.41 -20.78
N TRP A 52 -4.43 -6.09 -19.68
CA TRP A 52 -3.31 -7.05 -19.61
C TRP A 52 -3.73 -8.41 -19.01
N PRO A 53 -4.62 -9.16 -19.67
CA PRO A 53 -5.21 -10.39 -19.13
C PRO A 53 -4.17 -11.45 -18.75
N SER A 54 -3.14 -11.64 -19.57
CA SER A 54 -2.09 -12.64 -19.36
C SER A 54 -1.26 -12.32 -18.12
N THR A 55 -0.71 -11.10 -18.03
CA THR A 55 0.07 -10.62 -16.89
C THR A 55 -0.76 -10.64 -15.61
N TYR A 56 -2.02 -10.17 -15.68
CA TYR A 56 -2.93 -10.17 -14.54
C TYR A 56 -3.19 -11.57 -14.00
N PHE A 57 -3.48 -12.53 -14.87
CA PHE A 57 -3.75 -13.90 -14.45
C PHE A 57 -2.54 -14.56 -13.78
N VAL A 58 -1.34 -14.37 -14.34
CA VAL A 58 -0.09 -14.84 -13.71
C VAL A 58 0.10 -14.21 -12.34
N MET A 59 -0.12 -12.89 -12.21
CA MET A 59 -0.04 -12.19 -10.92
C MET A 59 -1.04 -12.73 -9.90
N VAL A 60 -2.30 -12.96 -10.29
CA VAL A 60 -3.32 -13.54 -9.41
C VAL A 60 -2.88 -14.92 -8.91
N GLN A 61 -2.38 -15.79 -9.79
CA GLN A 61 -1.88 -17.11 -9.38
C GLN A 61 -0.73 -17.01 -8.37
N ILE A 62 0.24 -16.13 -8.62
CA ILE A 62 1.37 -15.90 -7.72
C ILE A 62 0.87 -15.41 -6.35
N TYR A 63 0.02 -14.39 -6.31
CA TYR A 63 -0.45 -13.81 -5.04
C TYR A 63 -1.37 -14.76 -4.27
N LEU A 64 -2.22 -15.54 -4.93
CA LEU A 64 -3.04 -16.55 -4.25
C LEU A 64 -2.20 -17.68 -3.65
N LEU A 65 -1.17 -18.16 -4.36
CA LEU A 65 -0.25 -19.16 -3.82
C LEU A 65 0.52 -18.60 -2.61
N LYS A 66 0.99 -17.36 -2.70
CA LYS A 66 1.71 -16.69 -1.60
C LYS A 66 0.80 -16.37 -0.43
N LEU A 67 -0.47 -16.04 -0.66
CA LEU A 67 -1.48 -15.87 0.39
C LEU A 67 -1.63 -17.17 1.22
N ALA A 68 -1.68 -18.33 0.57
CA ALA A 68 -1.83 -19.60 1.29
C ALA A 68 -0.66 -19.89 2.23
N VAL A 69 0.58 -19.72 1.74
CA VAL A 69 1.80 -20.08 2.49
C VAL A 69 2.25 -18.97 3.43
N LEU A 70 2.46 -17.76 2.91
CA LEU A 70 3.02 -16.66 3.70
C LEU A 70 1.94 -15.85 4.40
N GLY A 71 0.74 -15.76 3.81
CA GLY A 71 -0.38 -15.04 4.45
C GLY A 71 -0.82 -15.69 5.75
N SER A 72 -0.81 -17.02 5.84
CA SER A 72 -1.09 -17.75 7.09
C SER A 72 -0.01 -17.50 8.16
N LEU A 73 1.26 -17.44 7.77
CA LEU A 73 2.36 -17.07 8.69
C LEU A 73 2.23 -15.63 9.19
N SER A 74 1.99 -14.67 8.29
CA SER A 74 1.80 -13.25 8.64
C SER A 74 0.58 -13.04 9.53
N PHE A 75 -0.50 -13.78 9.27
CA PHE A 75 -1.69 -13.77 10.11
C PHE A 75 -1.32 -14.18 11.54
N VAL A 76 -0.63 -15.30 11.72
CA VAL A 76 -0.22 -15.78 13.05
C VAL A 76 0.74 -14.80 13.73
N ALA A 77 1.73 -14.29 12.99
CA ALA A 77 2.75 -13.38 13.49
C ALA A 77 2.19 -12.05 14.02
N VAL A 78 1.09 -11.53 13.45
CA VAL A 78 0.45 -10.30 13.91
C VAL A 78 -0.70 -10.57 14.89
N MET A 79 -1.50 -11.62 14.65
CA MET A 79 -2.67 -11.89 15.49
C MET A 79 -2.31 -12.39 16.89
N ILE A 80 -1.23 -13.16 17.05
CA ILE A 80 -0.81 -13.63 18.38
C ILE A 80 -0.40 -12.44 19.27
N PRO A 81 0.54 -11.56 18.87
CA PRO A 81 0.87 -10.37 19.66
C PRO A 81 -0.34 -9.46 19.89
N ALA A 82 -1.14 -9.21 18.86
CA ALA A 82 -2.35 -8.38 18.99
C ALA A 82 -3.32 -8.96 20.03
N ALA A 83 -3.53 -10.28 20.03
CA ALA A 83 -4.40 -10.93 21.01
C ALA A 83 -3.85 -10.84 22.44
N VAL A 84 -2.52 -10.98 22.62
CA VAL A 84 -1.85 -10.86 23.93
C VAL A 84 -1.95 -9.43 24.45
N ILE A 85 -1.77 -8.42 23.59
CA ILE A 85 -1.82 -7.00 23.96
C ILE A 85 -3.25 -6.54 24.24
N ILE A 86 -4.19 -6.86 23.35
CA ILE A 86 -5.58 -6.38 23.40
C ILE A 86 -6.40 -7.16 24.44
N SER A 87 -6.13 -8.45 24.62
CA SER A 87 -6.87 -9.31 25.55
C SER A 87 -5.94 -10.26 26.34
N PRO A 88 -5.11 -9.73 27.25
CA PRO A 88 -4.11 -10.52 27.98
C PRO A 88 -4.70 -11.70 28.76
N LYS A 89 -5.94 -11.55 29.27
CA LYS A 89 -6.62 -12.57 30.09
C LYS A 89 -7.24 -13.71 29.27
N GLY A 90 -7.26 -13.62 27.94
CA GLY A 90 -7.91 -14.63 27.08
C GLY A 90 -7.57 -14.49 25.59
N PRO A 91 -6.28 -14.52 25.21
CA PRO A 91 -5.84 -14.24 23.83
C PRO A 91 -6.41 -15.26 22.82
N VAL A 92 -6.44 -16.55 23.17
CA VAL A 92 -7.02 -17.58 22.29
C VAL A 92 -8.51 -17.35 22.08
N ARG A 93 -9.24 -16.99 23.13
CA ARG A 93 -10.67 -16.68 23.05
C ARG A 93 -10.91 -15.46 22.16
N PHE A 94 -10.06 -14.43 22.24
CA PHE A 94 -10.14 -13.26 21.37
C PHE A 94 -9.98 -13.62 19.90
N VAL A 95 -8.96 -14.42 19.54
CA VAL A 95 -8.73 -14.85 18.14
C VAL A 95 -9.89 -15.68 17.62
N VAL A 96 -10.32 -16.70 18.39
CA VAL A 96 -11.43 -17.59 17.98
C VAL A 96 -12.73 -16.80 17.82
N THR A 97 -13.03 -15.88 18.73
CA THR A 97 -14.24 -15.06 18.65
C THR A 97 -14.19 -14.11 17.45
N SER A 98 -13.03 -13.51 17.18
CA SER A 98 -12.84 -12.61 16.03
C SER A 98 -13.03 -13.35 14.70
N ILE A 99 -12.45 -14.54 14.55
CA ILE A 99 -12.61 -15.36 13.35
C ILE A 99 -14.06 -15.84 13.20
N ARG A 100 -14.71 -16.30 14.27
CA ARG A 100 -16.11 -16.78 14.19
C ARG A 100 -17.10 -15.67 13.88
N SER A 101 -16.88 -14.46 14.39
CA SER A 101 -17.79 -13.34 14.19
C SER A 101 -17.58 -12.61 12.86
N ASN A 102 -16.32 -12.49 12.40
CA ASN A 102 -15.98 -11.65 11.24
C ASN A 102 -15.22 -12.39 10.13
N GLY A 103 -14.98 -13.70 10.24
CA GLY A 103 -14.12 -14.46 9.32
C GLY A 103 -14.56 -14.40 7.87
N LEU A 104 -15.87 -14.47 7.59
CA LEU A 104 -16.39 -14.37 6.22
C LEU A 104 -16.11 -12.98 5.61
N ARG A 105 -16.34 -11.91 6.38
CA ARG A 105 -16.04 -10.54 5.96
C ARG A 105 -14.55 -10.34 5.76
N ALA A 106 -13.74 -10.85 6.69
CA ALA A 106 -12.29 -10.76 6.60
C ALA A 106 -11.77 -11.49 5.37
N SER A 107 -12.29 -12.69 5.07
CA SER A 107 -11.96 -13.43 3.86
C SER A 107 -12.30 -12.62 2.60
N PHE A 108 -13.46 -11.99 2.54
CA PHE A 108 -13.84 -11.16 1.40
C PHE A 108 -12.88 -9.96 1.22
N VAL A 109 -12.55 -9.25 2.30
CA VAL A 109 -11.62 -8.11 2.28
C VAL A 109 -10.22 -8.56 1.83
N VAL A 110 -9.70 -9.66 2.39
CA VAL A 110 -8.38 -10.19 2.04
C VAL A 110 -8.34 -10.65 0.59
N THR A 111 -9.39 -11.32 0.08
CA THR A 111 -9.46 -11.70 -1.34
C THR A 111 -9.47 -10.48 -2.24
N MET A 112 -10.27 -9.46 -1.93
CA MET A 112 -10.28 -8.20 -2.69
C MET A 112 -8.93 -7.49 -2.66
N PHE A 113 -8.25 -7.49 -1.51
CA PHE A 113 -6.90 -6.97 -1.37
C PHE A 113 -5.91 -7.71 -2.28
N MET A 114 -5.92 -9.05 -2.30
CA MET A 114 -5.01 -9.82 -3.16
C MET A 114 -5.27 -9.62 -4.65
N LEU A 115 -6.54 -9.56 -5.06
CA LEU A 115 -6.89 -9.28 -6.46
C LEU A 115 -6.48 -7.87 -6.88
N SER A 116 -6.62 -6.89 -5.97
CA SER A 116 -6.17 -5.52 -6.19
C SER A 116 -4.65 -5.43 -6.22
N LEU A 117 -3.95 -6.20 -5.40
CA LEU A 117 -2.48 -6.27 -5.39
C LEU A 117 -1.94 -6.90 -6.68
N ALA A 118 -2.61 -7.93 -7.20
CA ALA A 118 -2.30 -8.48 -8.52
C ALA A 118 -2.50 -7.44 -9.63
N ALA A 119 -3.57 -6.64 -9.57
CA ALA A 119 -3.83 -5.56 -10.52
C ALA A 119 -2.74 -4.49 -10.41
N PHE A 120 -2.38 -4.10 -9.19
CA PHE A 120 -1.31 -3.15 -8.91
C PHE A 120 0.01 -3.53 -9.55
N THR A 121 0.48 -4.76 -9.32
CA THR A 121 1.73 -5.23 -9.92
C THR A 121 1.61 -5.33 -11.45
N THR A 122 0.44 -5.70 -11.96
CA THR A 122 0.18 -5.73 -13.41
C THR A 122 0.33 -4.36 -14.05
N TYR A 123 -0.27 -3.33 -13.45
CA TYR A 123 -0.10 -1.96 -13.94
C TYR A 123 1.36 -1.53 -13.84
N LYS A 124 2.02 -1.79 -12.70
CA LYS A 124 3.40 -1.38 -12.47
C LYS A 124 4.36 -1.94 -13.52
N VAL A 125 4.28 -3.25 -13.80
CA VAL A 125 5.10 -3.91 -14.83
C VAL A 125 4.89 -3.29 -16.21
N ASN A 126 3.69 -2.79 -16.49
CA ASN A 126 3.33 -2.25 -17.80
C ASN A 126 3.43 -0.72 -17.90
N ILE A 127 3.88 0.00 -16.86
CA ILE A 127 4.13 1.45 -16.93
C ILE A 127 4.96 1.84 -18.18
N PRO A 128 6.13 1.22 -18.44
CA PRO A 128 6.98 1.57 -19.58
C PRO A 128 6.32 1.29 -20.95
N ASN A 129 5.31 0.42 -21.00
CA ASN A 129 4.52 0.16 -22.22
C ASN A 129 3.50 1.28 -22.51
N ILE A 130 3.23 2.15 -21.54
CA ILE A 130 2.32 3.29 -21.65
C ILE A 130 3.12 4.59 -21.78
N ILE A 131 4.06 4.81 -20.86
CA ILE A 131 4.91 5.99 -20.77
C ILE A 131 6.35 5.55 -20.49
N PRO A 132 7.31 5.82 -21.41
CA PRO A 132 8.71 5.46 -21.20
C PRO A 132 9.27 6.17 -19.98
N PHE A 133 10.37 5.65 -19.42
CA PHE A 133 11.06 6.30 -18.31
C PHE A 133 11.69 7.61 -18.76
N TYR A 134 11.04 8.73 -18.42
CA TYR A 134 11.43 10.07 -18.88
C TYR A 134 11.68 11.03 -17.71
N CYS A 135 11.16 10.73 -16.53
CA CYS A 135 11.23 11.64 -15.39
C CYS A 135 12.56 11.56 -14.62
N ASP A 136 13.43 10.60 -14.92
CA ASP A 136 14.65 10.33 -14.15
C ASP A 136 15.57 11.55 -14.02
N GLU A 137 15.92 12.21 -15.13
CA GLU A 137 16.81 13.38 -15.11
C GLU A 137 16.17 14.56 -14.35
N ALA A 138 14.91 14.87 -14.64
CA ALA A 138 14.19 15.97 -13.97
C ALA A 138 14.02 15.75 -12.46
N LEU A 139 13.76 14.51 -12.02
CA LEU A 139 13.66 14.17 -10.60
C LEU A 139 15.02 14.22 -9.89
N ALA A 140 16.08 13.78 -10.56
CA ALA A 140 17.43 13.85 -10.03
C ALA A 140 17.89 15.31 -9.87
N ASP A 141 17.65 16.15 -10.88
CA ASP A 141 17.96 17.59 -10.86
C ASP A 141 17.15 18.33 -9.79
N LEU A 142 15.86 18.02 -9.66
CA LEU A 142 15.01 18.58 -8.60
C LEU A 142 15.54 18.18 -7.21
N GLY A 143 15.97 16.92 -7.05
CA GLY A 143 16.58 16.43 -5.83
C GLY A 143 17.82 17.25 -5.44
N GLU A 144 18.71 17.47 -6.39
CA GLU A 144 19.93 18.29 -6.20
C GLU A 144 19.61 19.76 -5.94
N LEU A 145 18.65 20.34 -6.65
CA LEU A 145 18.20 21.71 -6.45
C LEU A 145 17.68 21.95 -5.03
N LEU A 146 16.90 21.01 -4.49
CA LEU A 146 16.31 21.12 -3.16
C LEU A 146 17.33 20.95 -2.03
N HIS A 147 18.39 20.20 -2.27
CA HIS A 147 19.37 19.80 -1.23
C HIS A 147 20.76 20.41 -1.45
N SER A 148 20.94 21.22 -2.50
CA SER A 148 22.20 21.80 -2.97
C SER A 148 23.30 20.78 -3.35
N GLN A 149 22.95 19.49 -3.35
CA GLN A 149 23.81 18.36 -3.73
C GLN A 149 22.95 17.10 -3.88
N ALA A 150 23.55 16.01 -4.39
CA ALA A 150 22.87 14.73 -4.56
C ALA A 150 22.30 14.23 -3.21
N PRO A 151 20.97 14.02 -3.08
CA PRO A 151 20.34 13.71 -1.79
C PRO A 151 20.86 12.44 -1.12
N TRP A 152 21.28 11.45 -1.91
CA TRP A 152 21.84 10.21 -1.37
C TRP A 152 23.15 10.45 -0.61
N ARG A 153 23.96 11.45 -1.00
CA ARG A 153 25.20 11.81 -0.26
C ARG A 153 24.89 12.34 1.14
N LEU A 154 23.78 13.06 1.32
CA LEU A 154 23.34 13.52 2.64
C LEU A 154 22.98 12.36 3.56
N VAL A 155 22.26 11.36 3.02
CA VAL A 155 21.83 10.19 3.78
C VAL A 155 23.03 9.31 4.15
N HIS A 156 23.96 9.12 3.21
CA HIS A 156 25.16 8.30 3.43
C HIS A 156 26.28 9.04 4.18
N ALA A 157 26.14 10.33 4.49
CA ALA A 157 27.10 11.06 5.34
C ALA A 157 27.19 10.50 6.78
N PHE A 158 26.15 9.79 7.24
CA PHE A 158 26.08 9.16 8.56
C PHE A 158 25.96 7.63 8.46
N ASP A 159 26.46 7.05 7.38
CA ASP A 159 26.31 5.62 7.11
C ASP A 159 27.07 4.75 8.13
N SER A 160 26.46 3.63 8.54
CA SER A 160 27.04 2.69 9.50
C SER A 160 26.49 1.29 9.28
N ASP A 161 27.26 0.27 9.69
CA ASP A 161 26.81 -1.12 9.57
C ASP A 161 25.50 -1.38 10.34
N ILE A 162 25.29 -0.69 11.47
CA ILE A 162 24.06 -0.77 12.27
C ILE A 162 22.88 -0.18 11.49
N LEU A 163 23.06 0.97 10.84
CA LEU A 163 22.01 1.59 10.03
C LEU A 163 21.66 0.71 8.82
N ALA A 164 22.67 0.21 8.12
CA ALA A 164 22.49 -0.71 7.00
C ALA A 164 21.73 -1.98 7.43
N MET A 165 22.13 -2.59 8.56
CA MET A 165 21.42 -3.75 9.14
C MET A 165 19.97 -3.40 9.51
N ALA A 166 19.73 -2.25 10.13
CA ALA A 166 18.39 -1.83 10.56
C ALA A 166 17.45 -1.60 9.36
N VAL A 167 17.93 -0.92 8.32
CA VAL A 167 17.20 -0.71 7.06
C VAL A 167 16.93 -2.05 6.40
N SER A 168 17.95 -2.90 6.28
CA SER A 168 17.86 -4.22 5.65
C SER A 168 16.83 -5.11 6.36
N ALA A 169 16.87 -5.21 7.68
CA ALA A 169 15.88 -5.97 8.47
C ALA A 169 14.47 -5.39 8.36
N THR A 170 14.35 -4.05 8.31
CA THR A 170 13.06 -3.39 8.17
C THR A 170 12.41 -3.71 6.83
N TYR A 171 13.15 -3.60 5.72
CA TYR A 171 12.62 -3.81 4.37
C TYR A 171 12.44 -5.29 4.00
N SER A 172 13.31 -6.18 4.49
CA SER A 172 13.24 -7.61 4.14
C SER A 172 12.24 -8.40 5.00
N VAL A 173 12.06 -8.01 6.27
CA VAL A 173 11.27 -8.78 7.24
C VAL A 173 10.06 -8.00 7.73
N ILE A 174 10.28 -6.85 8.36
CA ILE A 174 9.21 -6.11 9.04
C ILE A 174 8.16 -5.62 8.05
N TRP A 175 8.59 -5.11 6.90
CA TRP A 175 7.73 -4.62 5.82
C TRP A 175 6.73 -5.68 5.34
N PHE A 176 7.17 -6.93 5.22
CA PHE A 176 6.29 -8.03 4.81
C PHE A 176 5.19 -8.28 5.84
N PHE A 177 5.53 -8.28 7.13
CA PHE A 177 4.55 -8.45 8.20
C PHE A 177 3.60 -7.25 8.31
N GLU A 178 4.10 -6.05 8.05
CA GLU A 178 3.31 -4.82 8.03
C GLU A 178 2.26 -4.86 6.90
N TRP A 179 2.67 -5.14 5.67
CA TRP A 179 1.79 -5.22 4.51
C TRP A 179 0.68 -6.26 4.64
N PHE A 180 1.04 -7.49 5.02
CA PHE A 180 0.07 -8.59 5.02
C PHE A 180 -0.63 -8.70 6.37
N GLY A 181 0.12 -8.67 7.47
CA GLY A 181 -0.41 -8.89 8.81
C GLY A 181 -1.36 -7.79 9.29
N LEU A 182 -1.09 -6.51 9.00
CA LEU A 182 -2.00 -5.42 9.36
C LEU A 182 -3.29 -5.45 8.55
N VAL A 183 -3.23 -5.86 7.28
CA VAL A 183 -4.44 -6.06 6.46
C VAL A 183 -5.32 -7.16 7.06
N PHE A 184 -4.74 -8.28 7.50
CA PHE A 184 -5.51 -9.33 8.18
C PHE A 184 -6.19 -8.84 9.47
N LEU A 185 -5.44 -8.11 10.31
CA LEU A 185 -5.96 -7.55 11.55
C LEU A 185 -7.11 -6.56 11.27
N ALA A 186 -6.90 -5.66 10.30
CA ALA A 186 -7.91 -4.70 9.87
C ALA A 186 -9.14 -5.38 9.26
N ALA A 187 -8.95 -6.46 8.49
CA ALA A 187 -10.02 -7.22 7.87
C ALA A 187 -10.92 -7.91 8.91
N LEU A 188 -10.33 -8.49 9.97
CA LEU A 188 -11.09 -9.10 11.08
C LEU A 188 -11.91 -8.09 11.89
N SER A 189 -11.53 -6.81 11.84
CA SER A 189 -12.19 -5.72 12.56
C SER A 189 -12.77 -4.66 11.60
N ALA A 190 -13.08 -5.04 10.36
CA ALA A 190 -13.66 -4.18 9.31
C ALA A 190 -15.13 -3.78 9.58
N ASN A 191 -15.60 -3.95 10.81
CA ASN A 191 -16.81 -3.35 11.36
C ASN A 191 -16.55 -2.03 12.09
N GLN A 192 -15.30 -1.71 12.41
CA GLN A 192 -14.92 -0.48 13.09
C GLN A 192 -14.35 0.54 12.11
N LEU A 193 -14.68 1.82 12.32
CA LEU A 193 -14.33 2.90 11.40
C LEU A 193 -12.82 3.08 11.21
N VAL A 194 -12.01 2.85 12.26
CA VAL A 194 -10.55 2.97 12.17
C VAL A 194 -9.93 1.99 11.17
N HIS A 195 -10.40 0.75 11.15
CA HIS A 195 -9.91 -0.28 10.23
C HIS A 195 -10.39 -0.02 8.80
N LEU A 196 -11.61 0.47 8.63
CA LEU A 196 -12.09 0.91 7.32
C LEU A 196 -11.28 2.08 6.76
N ARG A 197 -10.90 3.05 7.60
CA ARG A 197 -10.02 4.15 7.21
C ARG A 197 -8.63 3.65 6.78
N TYR A 198 -8.05 2.72 7.54
CA TYR A 198 -6.79 2.08 7.17
C TYR A 198 -6.88 1.38 5.81
N LEU A 199 -7.89 0.52 5.60
CA LEU A 199 -8.07 -0.20 4.34
C LEU A 199 -8.33 0.76 3.16
N THR A 200 -9.08 1.84 3.40
CA THR A 200 -9.32 2.89 2.39
C THR A 200 -8.03 3.63 2.05
N ALA A 201 -7.25 4.04 3.05
CA ALA A 201 -5.99 4.73 2.84
C ALA A 201 -4.98 3.84 2.10
N LEU A 202 -4.89 2.57 2.49
CA LEU A 202 -4.03 1.59 1.83
C LEU A 202 -4.40 1.44 0.35
N ALA A 203 -5.68 1.25 0.05
CA ALA A 203 -6.16 1.13 -1.32
C ALA A 203 -5.93 2.42 -2.14
N LEU A 204 -6.17 3.60 -1.55
CA LEU A 204 -5.93 4.86 -2.25
C LEU A 204 -4.44 5.11 -2.51
N VAL A 205 -3.56 4.77 -1.56
CA VAL A 205 -2.11 4.90 -1.76
C VAL A 205 -1.64 3.97 -2.88
N THR A 206 -2.09 2.71 -2.90
CA THR A 206 -1.67 1.78 -3.96
C THR A 206 -2.22 2.18 -5.34
N LEU A 207 -3.51 2.53 -5.43
CA LEU A 207 -4.13 2.91 -6.71
C LEU A 207 -3.66 4.28 -7.20
N VAL A 208 -3.65 5.30 -6.34
CA VAL A 208 -3.35 6.67 -6.76
C VAL A 208 -1.84 6.87 -6.83
N VAL A 209 -1.11 6.61 -5.75
CA VAL A 209 0.32 6.91 -5.71
C VAL A 209 1.09 5.86 -6.51
N GLY A 210 0.90 4.59 -6.18
CA GLY A 210 1.70 3.53 -6.78
C GLY A 210 1.25 3.08 -8.18
N THR A 211 0.16 3.62 -8.73
CA THR A 211 -0.21 3.39 -10.14
C THR A 211 -0.34 4.68 -10.91
N VAL A 212 -1.25 5.58 -10.55
CA VAL A 212 -1.48 6.81 -11.33
C VAL A 212 -0.25 7.72 -11.29
N LEU A 213 0.22 8.11 -10.11
CA LEU A 213 1.40 8.97 -10.00
C LEU A 213 2.67 8.27 -10.47
N ALA A 214 2.83 6.97 -10.19
CA ALA A 214 3.95 6.19 -10.72
C ALA A 214 4.00 6.19 -12.25
N THR A 215 2.85 6.14 -12.93
CA THR A 215 2.79 6.23 -14.39
C THR A 215 3.09 7.64 -14.88
N LEU A 216 2.53 8.66 -14.21
CA LEU A 216 2.74 10.07 -14.58
C LEU A 216 4.18 10.53 -14.37
N PHE A 217 4.87 9.98 -13.37
CA PHE A 217 6.27 10.28 -13.07
C PHE A 217 7.17 9.07 -13.35
N SER A 218 6.93 8.41 -14.48
CA SER A 218 7.63 7.19 -14.90
C SER A 218 9.15 7.39 -14.86
N SER A 219 9.81 6.68 -13.93
CA SER A 219 11.22 6.80 -13.61
C SER A 219 11.75 5.45 -13.12
N VAL A 220 12.95 5.08 -13.54
CA VAL A 220 13.64 3.87 -13.07
C VAL A 220 14.30 4.07 -11.70
N GLY A 221 14.59 5.32 -11.37
CA GLY A 221 15.21 5.72 -10.12
C GLY A 221 16.73 5.48 -10.06
N PRO A 222 17.38 5.92 -8.97
CA PRO A 222 18.84 6.05 -8.88
C PRO A 222 19.62 4.77 -9.15
N ILE A 223 19.10 3.62 -8.69
CA ILE A 223 19.80 2.33 -8.78
C ILE A 223 19.87 1.77 -10.21
N PHE A 224 18.99 2.25 -11.10
CA PHE A 224 18.93 1.84 -12.50
C PHE A 224 19.24 2.99 -13.47
N TYR A 225 19.42 4.21 -12.99
CA TYR A 225 19.59 5.41 -13.81
C TYR A 225 20.69 5.23 -14.87
N ASP A 226 21.90 4.87 -14.44
CA ASP A 226 23.06 4.76 -15.34
C ASP A 226 22.90 3.59 -16.34
N GLU A 227 22.12 2.56 -16.01
CA GLU A 227 21.83 1.43 -16.90
C GLU A 227 20.86 1.81 -18.04
N PHE A 228 19.91 2.71 -17.77
CA PHE A 228 18.88 3.10 -18.74
C PHE A 228 19.23 4.38 -19.51
N LEU A 229 19.82 5.36 -18.85
CA LEU A 229 20.15 6.67 -19.44
C LEU A 229 21.63 6.77 -19.83
N GLY A 230 22.48 5.86 -19.35
CA GLY A 230 23.92 5.96 -19.47
C GLY A 230 24.54 6.96 -18.48
N GLY A 231 25.86 7.11 -18.56
CA GLY A 231 26.63 7.99 -17.67
C GLY A 231 27.04 7.30 -16.36
N GLU A 232 27.42 8.13 -15.38
CA GLU A 232 27.98 7.68 -14.10
C GLU A 232 27.41 8.50 -12.93
N ARG A 233 26.17 9.01 -13.05
CA ARG A 233 25.59 9.95 -12.07
C ARG A 233 25.43 9.29 -10.70
N TYR A 234 25.10 8.00 -10.69
CA TYR A 234 24.90 7.21 -9.48
C TYR A 234 25.94 6.10 -9.29
N ALA A 235 27.02 6.10 -10.09
CA ALA A 235 28.10 5.13 -9.97
C ALA A 235 28.71 5.09 -8.56
N GLU A 236 28.95 6.26 -7.95
CA GLU A 236 29.46 6.36 -6.57
C GLU A 236 28.47 5.79 -5.54
N LEU A 237 27.16 6.01 -5.73
CA LEU A 237 26.14 5.44 -4.85
C LEU A 237 26.18 3.91 -4.89
N LEU A 238 26.32 3.31 -6.07
CA LEU A 238 26.43 1.85 -6.21
C LEU A 238 27.69 1.31 -5.52
N GLU A 239 28.82 2.02 -5.60
CA GLU A 239 30.04 1.64 -4.88
C GLU A 239 29.87 1.73 -3.36
N VAL A 240 29.23 2.79 -2.85
CA VAL A 240 28.91 2.92 -1.42
C VAL A 240 28.01 1.78 -0.95
N LEU A 241 27.00 1.41 -1.72
CA LEU A 241 26.11 0.29 -1.38
C LEU A 241 26.87 -1.04 -1.26
N LYS A 242 27.85 -1.31 -2.13
CA LYS A 242 28.66 -2.54 -2.11
C LYS A 242 29.61 -2.64 -0.92
N GLN A 243 29.98 -1.53 -0.29
CA GLN A 243 30.93 -1.52 0.84
C GLN A 243 30.38 -2.15 2.12
N ARG A 244 29.06 -2.35 2.21
CA ARG A 244 28.38 -2.80 3.43
C ARG A 244 27.71 -4.16 3.21
N PRO A 245 28.06 -5.21 3.97
CA PRO A 245 27.47 -6.54 3.79
C PRO A 245 25.94 -6.56 3.88
N TYR A 246 25.34 -5.78 4.78
CA TYR A 246 23.88 -5.76 4.98
C TYR A 246 23.09 -5.17 3.80
N ASN A 247 23.75 -4.46 2.89
CA ASN A 247 23.14 -3.91 1.68
C ASN A 247 23.02 -4.94 0.53
N GLU A 248 23.61 -6.13 0.69
CA GLU A 248 23.56 -7.19 -0.33
C GLU A 248 22.13 -7.51 -0.77
N HIS A 249 21.16 -7.50 0.17
CA HIS A 249 19.75 -7.71 -0.15
C HIS A 249 19.19 -6.67 -1.12
N VAL A 250 19.55 -5.39 -0.96
CA VAL A 250 19.09 -4.31 -1.85
C VAL A 250 19.64 -4.53 -3.26
N LEU A 251 20.91 -4.88 -3.38
CA LEU A 251 21.54 -5.17 -4.67
C LEU A 251 20.95 -6.43 -5.33
N SER A 252 20.66 -7.46 -4.53
CA SER A 252 20.02 -8.71 -5.00
C SER A 252 18.61 -8.44 -5.55
N TYR A 253 17.78 -7.68 -4.83
CA TYR A 253 16.44 -7.31 -5.30
C TYR A 253 16.51 -6.44 -6.54
N SER A 254 17.44 -5.50 -6.60
CA SER A 254 17.61 -4.61 -7.76
C SER A 254 18.02 -5.41 -9.01
N ASN A 255 18.96 -6.35 -8.86
CA ASN A 255 19.36 -7.24 -9.95
C ASN A 255 18.21 -8.16 -10.39
N TYR A 256 17.40 -8.66 -9.44
CA TYR A 256 16.19 -9.43 -9.73
C TYR A 256 15.19 -8.62 -10.57
N LEU A 257 14.93 -7.37 -10.19
CA LEU A 257 14.01 -6.48 -10.92
C LEU A 257 14.52 -6.16 -12.32
N LEU A 258 15.82 -5.81 -12.45
CA LEU A 258 16.43 -5.53 -13.74
C LEU A 258 16.43 -6.74 -14.66
N THR A 259 16.74 -7.92 -14.13
CA THR A 259 16.70 -9.18 -14.88
C THR A 259 15.28 -9.51 -15.34
N ALA A 260 14.29 -9.33 -14.46
CA ALA A 260 12.89 -9.56 -14.81
C ALA A 260 12.43 -8.59 -15.91
N TYR A 261 12.81 -7.31 -15.82
CA TYR A 261 12.50 -6.30 -16.83
C TYR A 261 13.13 -6.63 -18.19
N LYS A 262 14.45 -6.87 -18.24
CA LYS A 262 15.17 -7.19 -19.48
C LYS A 262 14.68 -8.47 -20.17
N ALA A 263 14.18 -9.42 -19.39
CA ALA A 263 13.64 -10.69 -19.88
C ALA A 263 12.13 -10.62 -20.22
N ASP A 264 11.48 -9.46 -20.08
CA ASP A 264 10.03 -9.28 -20.17
C ASP A 264 9.25 -10.31 -19.34
N ARG A 265 9.80 -10.65 -18.17
CA ARG A 265 9.28 -11.71 -17.31
C ARG A 265 8.37 -11.11 -16.25
N THR A 266 7.11 -11.50 -16.33
CA THR A 266 6.13 -11.29 -15.27
C THR A 266 6.50 -12.12 -14.03
N ALA A 267 6.96 -11.47 -12.96
CA ALA A 267 7.41 -12.12 -11.73
C ALA A 267 6.91 -11.41 -10.45
N LEU A 268 7.00 -12.07 -9.30
CA LEU A 268 6.48 -11.54 -8.03
C LEU A 268 7.10 -10.18 -7.69
N GLY A 269 6.26 -9.15 -7.52
CA GLY A 269 6.73 -7.81 -7.18
C GLY A 269 7.63 -7.17 -8.26
N SER A 270 7.61 -7.71 -9.49
CA SER A 270 8.29 -7.11 -10.63
C SER A 270 7.63 -5.79 -11.05
N GLY A 271 8.34 -5.05 -11.89
CA GLY A 271 8.01 -3.67 -12.27
C GLY A 271 9.05 -2.74 -11.69
N ILE A 272 9.78 -2.09 -12.59
CA ILE A 272 10.68 -0.98 -12.27
C ILE A 272 9.79 0.25 -12.17
#